data_AF-A0A2W4T604-F1
#
_entry.id   AF-A0A2W4T604-F1
#
_cell.length_a   1.000
_cell.length_b   1.000
_cell.length_c   1.000
_cell.angle_alpha   90.00
_cell.angle_beta   90.00
_cell.angle_gamma   90.00
#
_symmetry.space_group_name_H-M   'P 1'
#
loop_
_entity.id
_entity.type
_entity.pdbx_description
1 polymer ?
#
loop_
_entity_poly.entity_id
_entity_poly.type
_entity_poly.pdbx_seq_one_letter_code
_entity_poly.pdbx_strand_id
1 'polypeptide(L)'
;MTTADDELEAFLTRLEAMPLEALRAEWRLRWGPPPKLRSLRLVRHLIAWRLQAAAYGDLTWDDRRRLKSASLPKLQTLSQGSRVAREYLGVIHEVVAEPDGFRYRERSYRSLSAIAREITGVRWNGPRFFGLRAGVGHGAS
;
A
#
# COMPACT_ATOMS: atom_id res chain seq x y z
N MET A 1 -20.50 -6.10 -25.03
CA MET A 1 -19.39 -7.05 -24.82
C MET A 1 -18.96 -7.55 -26.17
N THR A 2 -17.71 -7.29 -26.53
CA THR A 2 -17.13 -7.66 -27.82
C THR A 2 -16.40 -8.98 -27.64
N THR A 3 -16.30 -9.81 -28.66
CA THR A 3 -15.57 -11.11 -28.61
C THR A 3 -14.15 -11.01 -28.03
N ALA A 4 -13.46 -9.88 -28.23
CA ALA A 4 -12.14 -9.60 -27.66
C ALA A 4 -12.13 -9.46 -26.12
N ASP A 5 -13.25 -9.04 -25.52
CA ASP A 5 -13.44 -8.90 -24.07
C ASP A 5 -13.56 -10.30 -23.43
N ASP A 6 -14.37 -11.17 -24.06
CA ASP A 6 -14.58 -12.55 -23.60
C ASP A 6 -13.30 -13.40 -23.72
N GLU A 7 -12.51 -13.21 -24.79
CA GLU A 7 -11.22 -13.86 -24.97
C GLU A 7 -10.17 -13.42 -23.92
N LEU A 8 -10.21 -12.13 -23.54
CA LEU A 8 -9.34 -11.58 -22.51
C LEU A 8 -9.69 -12.17 -21.14
N GLU A 9 -10.98 -12.18 -20.76
CA GLU A 9 -11.45 -12.75 -19.49
C GLU A 9 -11.14 -14.26 -19.38
N ALA A 10 -11.33 -15.01 -20.47
CA ALA A 10 -10.97 -16.43 -20.51
C ALA A 10 -9.45 -16.66 -20.36
N PHE A 11 -8.62 -15.75 -20.87
CA PHE A 11 -7.17 -15.81 -20.66
C PHE A 11 -6.76 -15.43 -19.24
N LEU A 12 -7.36 -14.39 -18.66
CA LEU A 12 -7.09 -13.96 -17.29
C LEU A 12 -7.43 -15.07 -16.28
N THR A 13 -8.55 -15.76 -16.48
CA THR A 13 -8.94 -16.92 -15.66
C THR A 13 -7.89 -18.03 -15.71
N ARG A 14 -7.36 -18.36 -16.90
CA ARG A 14 -6.29 -19.37 -17.05
C ARG A 14 -4.98 -18.92 -16.41
N LEU A 15 -4.68 -17.63 -16.44
CA LEU A 15 -3.45 -17.05 -15.89
C LEU A 15 -3.31 -17.27 -14.38
N GLU A 16 -4.44 -17.31 -13.65
CA GLU A 16 -4.47 -17.54 -12.19
C GLU A 16 -3.92 -18.92 -11.79
N ALA A 17 -4.13 -19.93 -12.63
CA ALA A 17 -3.70 -21.30 -12.38
C ALA A 17 -2.28 -21.62 -12.91
N MET A 18 -1.68 -20.75 -13.71
CA MET A 18 -0.39 -21.04 -14.36
C MET A 18 0.80 -21.04 -13.38
N PRO A 19 1.70 -22.04 -13.46
CA PRO A 19 2.97 -22.05 -12.74
C PRO A 19 3.98 -21.08 -13.35
N LEU A 20 5.07 -20.77 -12.61
CA LEU A 20 6.00 -19.69 -12.95
C LEU A 20 6.66 -19.88 -14.31
N GLU A 21 7.01 -21.11 -14.66
CA GLU A 21 7.61 -21.44 -15.95
C GLU A 21 6.62 -21.24 -17.10
N ALA A 22 5.34 -21.57 -16.93
CA ALA A 22 4.31 -21.30 -17.92
C ALA A 22 4.09 -19.79 -18.10
N LEU A 23 4.08 -19.01 -17.01
CA LEU A 23 4.01 -17.55 -17.08
C LEU A 23 5.21 -16.93 -17.81
N ARG A 24 6.42 -17.47 -17.59
CA ARG A 24 7.64 -17.06 -18.30
C ARG A 24 7.59 -17.43 -19.78
N ALA A 25 7.00 -18.58 -20.12
CA ALA A 25 6.81 -19.00 -21.50
C ALA A 25 5.82 -18.08 -22.23
N GLU A 26 4.67 -17.78 -21.64
CA GLU A 26 3.70 -16.81 -22.16
C GLU A 26 4.33 -15.43 -22.35
N TRP A 27 5.11 -14.97 -21.36
CA TRP A 27 5.83 -13.71 -21.48
C TRP A 27 6.81 -13.74 -22.65
N ARG A 28 7.59 -14.82 -22.77
CA ARG A 28 8.60 -14.97 -23.81
C ARG A 28 8.00 -14.94 -25.20
N LEU A 29 6.88 -15.61 -25.37
CA LEU A 29 6.14 -15.65 -26.62
C LEU A 29 5.65 -14.26 -27.06
N ARG A 30 5.17 -13.44 -26.11
CA ARG A 30 4.49 -12.18 -26.42
C ARG A 30 5.40 -10.95 -26.42
N TRP A 31 6.42 -10.93 -25.56
CA TRP A 31 7.21 -9.71 -25.28
C TRP A 31 8.73 -9.97 -25.17
N GLY A 32 9.21 -11.18 -25.47
CA GLY A 32 10.64 -11.49 -25.39
C GLY A 32 11.12 -11.80 -23.97
N PRO A 33 12.38 -11.52 -23.57
CA PRO A 33 12.94 -12.03 -22.33
C PRO A 33 12.07 -11.75 -21.08
N PRO A 34 11.74 -12.77 -20.25
CA PRO A 34 10.91 -12.58 -19.08
C PRO A 34 11.65 -11.80 -17.98
N PRO A 35 10.90 -11.06 -17.11
CA PRO A 35 11.49 -10.35 -16.00
C PRO A 35 12.14 -11.34 -15.03
N LYS A 36 13.22 -10.93 -14.38
CA LYS A 36 13.95 -11.75 -13.38
C LYS A 36 13.17 -12.01 -12.08
N LEU A 37 11.88 -11.66 -12.05
CA LEU A 37 11.00 -11.83 -10.90
C LEU A 37 10.72 -13.32 -10.67
N ARG A 38 10.71 -13.72 -9.39
CA ARG A 38 10.35 -15.08 -8.93
C ARG A 38 8.93 -15.16 -8.36
N SER A 39 8.29 -14.02 -8.10
CA SER A 39 6.94 -13.96 -7.55
C SER A 39 5.89 -14.25 -8.62
N LEU A 40 5.20 -15.38 -8.49
CA LEU A 40 4.04 -15.76 -9.32
C LEU A 40 3.01 -14.64 -9.39
N ARG A 41 2.64 -14.09 -8.23
CA ARG A 41 1.63 -13.03 -8.13
C ARG A 41 2.03 -11.81 -8.95
N LEU A 42 3.29 -11.37 -8.85
CA LEU A 42 3.77 -10.19 -9.59
C LEU A 42 3.86 -10.45 -11.09
N VAL A 43 4.31 -11.64 -11.50
CA VAL A 43 4.38 -11.99 -12.92
C VAL A 43 2.97 -12.05 -13.53
N ARG A 44 1.99 -12.64 -12.82
CA ARG A 44 0.58 -12.63 -13.25
C ARG A 44 0.03 -11.21 -13.40
N HIS A 45 0.26 -10.35 -12.39
CA HIS A 45 -0.19 -8.95 -12.45
C HIS A 45 0.41 -8.20 -13.64
N LEU A 46 1.69 -8.41 -13.95
CA LEU A 46 2.34 -7.76 -15.09
C LEU A 46 1.79 -8.25 -16.43
N ILE A 47 1.49 -9.55 -16.56
CA ILE A 47 0.88 -10.12 -17.76
C ILE A 47 -0.54 -9.56 -17.94
N ALA A 48 -1.36 -9.59 -16.88
CA ALA A 48 -2.72 -9.05 -16.89
C ALA A 48 -2.74 -7.56 -17.26
N TRP A 49 -1.88 -6.76 -16.62
CA TRP A 49 -1.76 -5.33 -16.90
C TRP A 49 -1.37 -5.05 -18.36
N ARG A 50 -0.42 -5.81 -18.92
CA ARG A 50 -0.01 -5.63 -20.33
C ARG A 50 -1.13 -5.98 -21.30
N LEU A 51 -1.91 -7.01 -21.03
CA LEU A 51 -3.06 -7.38 -21.87
C LEU A 51 -4.17 -6.33 -21.81
N GLN A 52 -4.47 -5.83 -20.61
CA GLN A 52 -5.41 -4.74 -20.42
C GLN A 52 -4.94 -3.46 -21.11
N ALA A 53 -3.66 -3.10 -20.99
CA ALA A 53 -3.10 -1.92 -21.66
C ALA A 53 -3.13 -2.05 -23.20
N ALA A 54 -2.98 -3.26 -23.73
CA ALA A 54 -3.10 -3.51 -25.17
C ALA A 54 -4.55 -3.42 -25.67
N ALA A 55 -5.52 -3.88 -24.87
CA ALA A 55 -6.94 -3.90 -25.23
C ALA A 55 -7.64 -2.53 -25.04
N TYR A 56 -7.31 -1.82 -23.96
CA TYR A 56 -8.02 -0.59 -23.54
C TYR A 56 -7.15 0.67 -23.59
N GLY A 57 -5.88 0.55 -24.00
CA GLY A 57 -4.89 1.63 -23.94
C GLY A 57 -4.10 1.64 -22.63
N ASP A 58 -2.85 2.10 -22.70
CA ASP A 58 -2.03 2.32 -21.51
C ASP A 58 -2.60 3.47 -20.66
N LEU A 59 -2.22 3.50 -19.38
CA LEU A 59 -2.59 4.57 -18.45
C LEU A 59 -2.29 5.92 -19.09
N THR A 60 -3.35 6.70 -19.35
CA THR A 60 -3.21 8.05 -19.87
C THR A 60 -2.41 8.89 -18.88
N TRP A 61 -1.90 10.04 -19.34
CA TRP A 61 -1.25 10.98 -18.44
C TRP A 61 -2.15 11.35 -17.24
N ASP A 62 -3.46 11.48 -17.49
CA ASP A 62 -4.45 11.72 -16.44
C ASP A 62 -4.63 10.53 -15.49
N ASP A 63 -4.60 9.29 -15.98
CA ASP A 63 -4.66 8.11 -15.10
C ASP A 63 -3.40 7.97 -14.24
N ARG A 64 -2.23 8.25 -14.82
CA ARG A 64 -0.95 8.31 -14.07
C ARG A 64 -0.96 9.42 -13.03
N ARG A 65 -1.53 10.58 -13.36
CA ARG A 65 -1.71 11.70 -12.42
C ARG A 65 -2.70 11.34 -11.31
N ARG A 66 -3.83 10.71 -11.64
CA ARG A 66 -4.83 10.23 -10.69
C ARG A 66 -4.25 9.18 -9.75
N LEU A 67 -3.52 8.19 -10.26
CA LEU A 67 -2.81 7.19 -9.46
C LEU A 67 -1.73 7.81 -8.57
N LYS A 68 -0.95 8.79 -9.06
CA LYS A 68 -0.02 9.57 -8.23
C LYS A 68 -0.73 10.37 -7.13
N SER A 69 -1.92 10.92 -7.43
CA SER A 69 -2.71 11.66 -6.44
C SER A 69 -3.44 10.77 -5.44
N ALA A 70 -3.77 9.54 -5.83
CA ALA A 70 -4.40 8.53 -4.98
C ALA A 70 -3.39 7.77 -4.09
N SER A 71 -2.08 7.89 -4.37
CA SER A 71 -0.99 7.21 -3.67
C SER A 71 -0.23 8.10 -2.68
N LEU A 72 -0.70 9.32 -2.42
CA LEU A 72 -0.32 10.02 -1.21
C LEU A 72 -1.34 9.62 -0.14
N PRO A 73 -0.96 8.83 0.89
CA PRO A 73 -1.79 8.70 2.07
C PRO A 73 -2.08 10.12 2.53
N LYS A 74 -3.35 10.55 2.40
CA LYS A 74 -3.80 11.75 3.09
C LYS A 74 -3.37 11.55 4.53
N LEU A 75 -2.70 12.57 5.09
CA LEU A 75 -2.42 12.63 6.52
C LEU A 75 -3.70 12.17 7.22
N GLN A 76 -3.66 11.02 7.90
CA GLN A 76 -4.84 10.55 8.62
C GLN A 76 -5.01 11.54 9.77
N THR A 77 -5.81 12.58 9.55
CA THR A 77 -6.27 13.45 10.61
C THR A 77 -7.12 12.56 11.52
N LEU A 78 -6.61 12.28 12.71
CA LEU A 78 -7.33 11.51 13.71
C LEU A 78 -8.59 12.30 14.07
N SER A 79 -9.75 11.81 13.64
CA SER A 79 -11.02 12.35 14.11
C SER A 79 -11.19 12.03 15.59
N GLN A 80 -11.97 12.83 16.31
CA GLN A 80 -12.31 12.55 17.71
C GLN A 80 -12.76 11.09 17.87
N GLY A 81 -12.25 10.42 18.90
CA GLY A 81 -12.50 9.00 19.16
C GLY A 81 -11.61 8.02 18.38
N SER A 82 -10.81 8.49 17.42
CA SER A 82 -9.82 7.65 16.74
C SER A 82 -8.79 7.13 17.72
N ARG A 83 -8.37 5.87 17.54
CA ARG A 83 -7.32 5.24 18.35
C ARG A 83 -6.11 4.92 17.49
N VAL A 84 -4.91 5.16 18.01
CA VAL A 84 -3.64 4.83 17.37
C VAL A 84 -2.82 3.99 18.32
N ALA A 85 -2.40 2.82 17.86
CA ALA A 85 -1.53 1.92 18.60
C ALA A 85 -0.11 1.96 18.03
N ARG A 86 0.88 1.98 18.92
CA ARG A 86 2.30 1.86 18.55
C ARG A 86 3.02 0.90 19.47
N GLU A 87 3.67 -0.10 18.91
CA GLU A 87 4.59 -0.95 19.67
C GLU A 87 5.94 -0.24 19.87
N TYR A 88 6.41 -0.24 21.11
CA TYR A 88 7.74 0.24 21.47
C TYR A 88 8.27 -0.57 22.65
N LEU A 89 9.50 -1.09 22.52
CA LEU A 89 10.13 -1.97 23.52
C LEU A 89 9.21 -3.13 23.99
N GLY A 90 8.46 -3.74 23.06
CA GLY A 90 7.56 -4.85 23.34
C GLY A 90 6.24 -4.46 24.04
N VAL A 91 5.97 -3.16 24.22
CA VAL A 91 4.73 -2.66 24.81
C VAL A 91 3.91 -1.95 23.75
N ILE A 92 2.62 -2.29 23.65
CA ILE A 92 1.67 -1.59 22.79
C ILE A 92 1.18 -0.34 23.53
N HIS A 93 1.45 0.82 22.94
CA HIS A 93 1.02 2.12 23.43
C HIS A 93 -0.17 2.61 22.61
N GLU A 94 -1.35 2.62 23.23
CA GLU A 94 -2.59 3.08 22.61
C GLU A 94 -2.90 4.53 22.99
N VAL A 95 -3.19 5.35 21.99
CA VAL A 95 -3.52 6.77 22.11
C VAL A 95 -4.90 7.03 21.52
N VAL A 96 -5.74 7.77 22.23
CA VAL A 96 -7.08 8.14 21.78
C VAL A 96 -7.11 9.63 21.44
N ALA A 97 -7.64 10.00 20.29
CA ALA A 97 -7.86 11.40 19.92
C ALA A 97 -9.09 11.96 20.66
N GLU A 98 -8.89 13.07 21.36
CA GLU A 98 -9.91 13.82 22.10
C GLU A 98 -10.09 15.20 21.45
N PRO A 99 -11.20 15.94 21.73
CA PRO A 99 -11.45 17.24 21.11
C PRO A 99 -10.26 18.21 21.16
N ASP A 100 -9.58 18.26 22.31
CA ASP A 100 -8.51 19.23 22.58
C ASP A 100 -7.11 18.60 22.63
N GLY A 101 -6.96 17.35 22.15
CA GLY A 101 -5.67 16.66 22.15
C GLY A 101 -5.77 15.15 22.09
N PHE A 102 -5.07 14.48 23.02
CA PHE A 102 -4.90 13.04 23.01
C PHE A 102 -4.91 12.48 24.42
N ARG A 103 -5.47 11.29 24.62
CA ARG A 103 -5.40 10.54 25.87
C ARG A 103 -4.51 9.33 25.73
N TYR A 104 -3.63 9.13 26.71
CA TYR A 104 -2.71 8.02 26.80
C TYR A 104 -2.56 7.60 28.27
N ARG A 105 -2.79 6.31 28.58
CA ARG A 105 -2.77 5.78 29.97
C ARG A 105 -3.53 6.65 30.97
N GLU A 106 -4.77 6.99 30.63
CA GLU A 106 -5.68 7.82 31.44
C GLU A 106 -5.25 9.29 31.66
N ARG A 107 -4.16 9.73 31.01
CA ARG A 107 -3.70 11.11 31.05
C ARG A 107 -3.95 11.82 29.72
N SER A 108 -4.35 13.08 29.78
CA SER A 108 -4.54 13.93 28.60
C SER A 108 -3.27 14.69 28.23
N TYR A 109 -2.97 14.77 26.94
CA TYR A 109 -1.79 15.38 26.35
C TYR A 109 -2.19 16.30 25.19
N ARG A 110 -1.54 17.46 25.07
CA ARG A 110 -1.81 18.43 24.00
C ARG A 110 -1.25 18.02 22.63
N SER A 111 -0.39 17.00 22.55
CA SER A 111 0.17 16.54 21.27
C SER A 111 0.72 15.12 21.33
N LEU A 112 0.75 14.45 20.18
CA LEU A 112 1.43 13.16 20.00
C LEU A 112 2.93 13.22 20.29
N SER A 113 3.58 14.37 20.09
CA SER A 113 5.02 14.52 20.39
C SER A 113 5.28 14.48 21.90
N ALA A 114 4.34 14.96 22.72
CA ALA A 114 4.42 14.84 24.17
C ALA A 114 4.31 13.37 24.61
N ILE A 115 3.38 12.62 24.02
CA ILE A 115 3.22 11.19 24.29
C ILE A 115 4.45 10.39 23.80
N ALA A 116 4.96 10.70 22.60
CA ALA A 116 6.16 10.03 22.09
C ALA A 116 7.39 10.28 22.98
N ARG A 117 7.51 11.48 23.57
CA ARG A 117 8.55 11.80 24.56
C ARG A 117 8.36 11.03 25.86
N GLU A 118 7.13 10.89 26.35
CA GLU A 118 6.81 10.06 27.53
C GLU A 118 7.21 8.59 27.31
N ILE A 119 6.95 8.06 26.11
CA ILE A 119 7.25 6.66 25.77
C ILE A 119 8.75 6.43 25.57
N THR A 120 9.43 7.32 24.85
CA THR A 120 10.82 7.11 24.40
C THR A 120 11.87 7.80 25.26
N GLY A 121 11.47 8.71 26.16
CA GLY A 121 12.37 9.57 26.95
C GLY A 121 13.04 10.70 26.17
N VAL A 122 12.99 10.69 24.83
CA VAL A 122 13.66 11.67 23.97
C VAL A 122 12.66 12.39 23.07
N ARG A 123 13.06 13.53 22.50
CA ARG A 123 12.17 14.31 21.63
C ARG A 123 12.01 13.61 20.29
N TRP A 124 10.83 13.04 20.05
CA TRP A 124 10.42 12.48 18.76
C TRP A 124 9.38 13.37 18.05
N ASN A 125 9.32 13.26 16.73
CA ASN A 125 8.18 13.75 15.95
C ASN A 125 7.00 12.80 16.19
N GLY A 126 6.03 13.21 17.01
CA GLY A 126 4.90 12.37 17.43
C GLY A 126 4.16 11.71 16.26
N PRO A 127 3.66 12.46 15.28
CA PRO A 127 3.00 11.87 14.11
C PRO A 127 3.85 10.82 13.38
N ARG A 128 5.17 11.00 13.30
CA ARG A 128 6.06 10.00 12.68
C ARG A 128 6.21 8.75 13.56
N PHE A 129 6.38 8.93 14.87
CA PHE A 129 6.49 7.83 15.83
C PHE A 129 5.23 6.94 15.80
N PHE A 130 4.06 7.57 15.70
CA PHE A 130 2.75 6.90 15.61
C PHE A 130 2.34 6.51 14.17
N GLY A 131 3.22 6.64 13.18
CA GLY A 131 2.94 6.17 11.80
C GLY A 131 1.90 6.99 11.02
N LEU A 132 1.58 8.21 11.46
CA LEU A 132 0.54 9.07 10.87
C LEU A 132 1.02 9.98 9.73
N ARG A 133 2.31 9.93 9.39
CA ARG A 133 2.84 10.60 8.20
C ARG A 133 2.94 9.59 7.05
N ALA A 134 2.59 10.06 5.85
CA ALA A 134 3.02 9.47 4.59
C ALA A 134 4.55 9.54 4.48
N GLY A 135 5.23 8.60 5.13
CA GLY A 135 6.60 8.26 4.87
C GLY A 135 6.58 6.90 4.22
N VAL A 136 7.10 6.82 3.00
CA VAL A 136 7.48 5.58 2.31
C VAL A 136 8.11 4.62 3.32
N GLY A 137 7.33 3.67 3.82
CA GLY A 137 7.78 2.60 4.69
C GLY A 137 8.28 1.48 3.80
N HIS A 138 9.58 1.49 3.52
CA HIS A 138 10.33 0.28 3.19
C HIS A 138 10.52 -0.55 4.47
N GLY A 139 10.43 -1.87 4.33
CA GLY A 139 10.83 -2.89 5.31
C GLY A 139 9.66 -3.39 6.17
N ALA A 140 9.46 -4.67 6.45
CA ALA A 140 10.16 -5.94 6.20
C ALA A 140 9.07 -7.02 6.45
N SER A 141 9.04 -8.20 5.86
CA SER A 141 10.11 -9.19 5.65
C SER A 141 9.78 -10.07 4.44
#